data_AF-A0A074J5F1-F1
#
_entry.id   AF-A0A074J5F1-F1
#
_cell.length_a   1.000
_cell.length_b   1.000
_cell.length_c   1.000
_cell.angle_alpha   90.00
_cell.angle_beta   90.00
_cell.angle_gamma   90.00
#
_symmetry.space_group_name_H-M   'P 1'
#
loop_
_entity.id
_entity.type
_entity.pdbx_description
1 polymer ?
#
loop_
_entity_poly.entity_id
_entity_poly.type
_entity_poly.pdbx_seq_one_letter_code
_entity_poly.pdbx_strand_id
1 'polypeptide(L)'
;MRLPALLLSLTLAVPAYGGVSEALEQDILPGFAHFAQSAQTLAETAEADCTAPAVRPAYNAAFDAWLGVGDLRIGPSETAALSIAFWPDDRGFTQRTVTKMVAQEDPVVDDPARFAEASIAAKGLFALEMLLYDPAFLGYDAQSYSCRYVRAASAELARQARTLAADWEAFAGVLKTAGAPENATYMSDDEAIRALYTQLLSGLEFTADSRLGRPLGTFDKPRPKLAEARRSGRSLRNVLLSAEAAERLAHALVDHDLPEVDAASDNIKKAAQSIDKKDFSDVGNPQSRLRVEILQQQVQAMRRAVETEIGTALGLSAGFNSQDGD
;
A
#
# COMPACT_ATOMS: atom_id res chain seq x y z
N MET A 1 34.03 62.06 15.41
CA MET A 1 34.18 60.74 14.77
C MET A 1 33.41 59.70 15.58
N ARG A 2 32.24 59.26 15.10
CA ARG A 2 31.47 58.14 15.66
C ARG A 2 31.11 57.25 14.47
N LEU A 3 31.72 56.06 14.40
CA LEU A 3 31.38 55.03 13.40
C LEU A 3 30.09 54.32 13.84
N PRO A 4 29.10 54.10 12.95
CA PRO A 4 28.02 53.17 13.22
C PRO A 4 28.47 51.75 12.86
N ALA A 5 28.33 50.82 13.80
CA ALA A 5 28.52 49.39 13.54
C ALA A 5 27.25 48.85 12.86
N LEU A 6 27.37 48.46 11.59
CA LEU A 6 26.34 47.73 10.86
C LEU A 6 26.39 46.26 11.32
N LEU A 7 25.40 45.82 12.09
CA LEU A 7 25.16 44.41 12.38
C LEU A 7 24.49 43.78 11.16
N LEU A 8 25.27 43.05 10.37
CA LEU A 8 24.77 42.19 9.30
C LEU A 8 24.20 40.92 9.94
N SER A 9 22.89 40.85 10.09
CA SER A 9 22.19 39.62 10.46
C SER A 9 22.21 38.67 9.26
N LEU A 10 23.12 37.69 9.24
CA LEU A 10 23.02 36.56 8.33
C LEU A 10 21.83 35.71 8.77
N THR A 11 20.68 35.88 8.11
CA THR A 11 19.63 34.86 8.11
C THR A 11 20.16 33.67 7.30
N LEU A 12 20.58 32.61 7.99
CA LEU A 12 20.73 31.30 7.38
C LEU A 12 19.33 30.88 6.92
N ALA A 13 19.07 30.93 5.61
CA ALA A 13 17.89 30.31 5.04
C ALA A 13 18.02 28.82 5.30
N VAL A 14 17.16 28.29 6.16
CA VAL A 14 16.97 26.84 6.29
C VAL A 14 16.48 26.36 4.92
N PRO A 15 17.06 25.28 4.33
CA PRO A 15 16.54 24.74 3.09
C PRO A 15 15.07 24.40 3.29
N ALA A 16 14.22 24.86 2.39
CA ALA A 16 12.78 24.64 2.48
C ALA A 16 12.47 23.25 1.96
N TYR A 17 12.70 22.22 2.79
CA TYR A 17 12.33 20.84 2.45
C TYR A 17 10.93 20.78 1.85
N GLY A 18 10.77 20.02 0.76
CA GLY A 18 9.46 19.67 0.18
C GLY A 18 8.49 19.18 1.25
N GLY A 19 8.98 18.58 2.35
CA GLY A 19 8.33 18.72 3.65
C GLY A 19 7.02 17.95 3.82
N VAL A 20 6.50 18.00 5.04
CA VAL A 20 5.31 17.24 5.44
C VAL A 20 4.07 17.71 4.68
N SER A 21 3.95 19.01 4.39
CA SER A 21 2.76 19.56 3.75
C SER A 21 2.62 19.11 2.30
N GLU A 22 3.70 19.08 1.54
CA GLU A 22 3.68 18.71 0.13
C GLU A 22 3.49 17.20 -0.02
N ALA A 23 4.14 16.39 0.82
CA ALA A 23 3.85 14.95 0.90
C ALA A 23 2.36 14.68 1.16
N LEU A 24 1.73 15.45 2.06
CA LEU A 24 0.30 15.32 2.35
C LEU A 24 -0.58 15.79 1.18
N GLU A 25 -0.31 16.97 0.63
CA GLU A 25 -1.18 17.63 -0.34
C GLU A 25 -1.02 17.10 -1.77
N GLN A 26 0.17 16.61 -2.12
CA GLN A 26 0.49 16.18 -3.49
C GLN A 26 0.42 14.66 -3.68
N ASP A 27 0.61 13.86 -2.63
CA ASP A 27 0.61 12.39 -2.75
C ASP A 27 -0.41 11.71 -1.82
N ILE A 28 -0.31 11.91 -0.49
CA ILE A 28 -1.07 11.10 0.48
C ILE A 28 -2.58 11.36 0.41
N LEU A 29 -3.02 12.61 0.57
CA LEU A 29 -4.46 12.94 0.58
C LEU A 29 -5.11 12.68 -0.79
N PRO A 30 -4.52 13.10 -1.93
CA PRO A 30 -5.04 12.72 -3.24
C PRO A 30 -5.10 11.22 -3.46
N GLY A 31 -4.10 10.46 -2.96
CA GLY A 31 -4.05 9.01 -3.06
C GLY A 31 -5.21 8.31 -2.34
N PHE A 32 -5.50 8.72 -1.09
CA PHE A 32 -6.65 8.18 -0.35
C PHE A 32 -7.99 8.58 -0.97
N ALA A 33 -8.12 9.81 -1.48
CA ALA A 33 -9.31 10.23 -2.21
C ALA A 33 -9.51 9.40 -3.49
N HIS A 34 -8.45 9.14 -4.25
CA HIS A 34 -8.49 8.30 -5.44
C HIS A 34 -8.85 6.84 -5.13
N PHE A 35 -8.34 6.28 -4.03
CA PHE A 35 -8.74 4.95 -3.56
C PHE A 35 -10.22 4.92 -3.17
N ALA A 36 -10.72 5.91 -2.42
CA ALA A 36 -12.12 6.01 -2.05
C ALA A 36 -13.04 6.10 -3.29
N GLN A 37 -12.66 6.88 -4.30
CA GLN A 37 -13.39 6.99 -5.56
C GLN A 37 -13.39 5.66 -6.32
N SER A 38 -12.22 5.00 -6.46
CA SER A 38 -12.10 3.74 -7.17
C SER A 38 -12.88 2.60 -6.50
N ALA A 39 -12.87 2.55 -5.16
CA ALA A 39 -13.67 1.61 -4.38
C ALA A 39 -15.18 1.88 -4.54
N GLN A 40 -15.59 3.15 -4.63
CA GLN A 40 -16.99 3.51 -4.92
C GLN A 40 -17.41 3.04 -6.32
N THR A 41 -16.59 3.26 -7.35
CA THR A 41 -16.86 2.76 -8.70
C THR A 41 -16.95 1.23 -8.74
N LEU A 42 -16.12 0.53 -7.96
CA LEU A 42 -16.22 -0.92 -7.78
C LEU A 42 -17.57 -1.33 -7.16
N ALA A 43 -18.02 -0.66 -6.09
CA ALA A 43 -19.31 -0.94 -5.48
C ALA A 43 -20.49 -0.71 -6.44
N GLU A 44 -20.48 0.40 -7.18
CA GLU A 44 -21.50 0.71 -8.19
C GLU A 44 -21.52 -0.31 -9.33
N THR A 45 -20.33 -0.74 -9.77
CA THR A 45 -20.20 -1.79 -10.79
C THR A 45 -20.79 -3.11 -10.30
N ALA A 46 -20.44 -3.53 -9.06
CA ALA A 46 -20.95 -4.77 -8.48
C ALA A 46 -22.46 -4.73 -8.22
N GLU A 47 -23.01 -3.57 -7.86
CA GLU A 47 -24.44 -3.39 -7.69
C GLU A 47 -25.16 -3.61 -9.03
N ALA A 48 -24.69 -2.94 -10.09
CA ALA A 48 -25.26 -3.07 -11.43
C ALA A 48 -25.10 -4.50 -12.00
N ASP A 49 -23.90 -5.07 -11.91
CA ASP A 49 -23.58 -6.43 -12.34
C ASP A 49 -22.45 -7.01 -11.47
N CYS A 50 -22.83 -7.87 -10.54
CA CYS A 50 -21.96 -8.55 -9.58
C CYS A 50 -21.15 -9.71 -10.20
N THR A 51 -21.35 -10.04 -11.48
CA THR A 51 -20.66 -11.18 -12.10
C THR A 51 -19.18 -10.90 -12.27
N ALA A 52 -18.36 -11.94 -12.15
CA ALA A 52 -16.91 -11.77 -12.19
C ALA A 52 -16.41 -11.00 -13.43
N PRO A 53 -16.85 -11.29 -14.67
CA PRO A 53 -16.40 -10.54 -15.85
C PRO A 53 -16.69 -9.03 -15.76
N ALA A 54 -17.83 -8.62 -15.22
CA ALA A 54 -18.23 -7.22 -15.10
C ALA A 54 -17.44 -6.49 -13.99
N VAL A 55 -17.22 -7.13 -12.85
CA VAL A 55 -16.60 -6.51 -11.67
C VAL A 55 -15.07 -6.44 -11.78
N ARG A 56 -14.43 -7.41 -12.45
CA ARG A 56 -12.95 -7.53 -12.51
C ARG A 56 -12.21 -6.24 -12.92
N PRO A 57 -12.64 -5.46 -13.93
CA PRO A 57 -11.97 -4.21 -14.29
C PRO A 57 -11.96 -3.20 -13.13
N ALA A 58 -13.12 -2.95 -12.52
CA ALA A 58 -13.24 -2.01 -11.39
C ALA A 58 -12.48 -2.51 -10.15
N TYR A 59 -12.45 -3.82 -9.92
CA TYR A 59 -11.65 -4.44 -8.87
C TYR A 59 -10.16 -4.15 -9.06
N ASN A 60 -9.64 -4.31 -10.28
CA ASN A 60 -8.23 -4.02 -10.57
C ASN A 60 -7.91 -2.54 -10.37
N ALA A 61 -8.80 -1.64 -10.78
CA ALA A 61 -8.61 -0.19 -10.58
C ALA A 61 -8.60 0.19 -9.09
N ALA A 62 -9.52 -0.36 -8.29
CA ALA A 62 -9.54 -0.14 -6.84
C ALA A 62 -8.28 -0.69 -6.16
N PHE A 63 -7.78 -1.85 -6.58
CA PHE A 63 -6.55 -2.41 -6.04
C PHE A 63 -5.32 -1.59 -6.48
N ASP A 64 -5.27 -1.12 -7.73
CA ASP A 64 -4.21 -0.22 -8.19
C ASP A 64 -4.16 1.08 -7.35
N ALA A 65 -5.32 1.69 -7.10
CA ALA A 65 -5.42 2.88 -6.27
C ALA A 65 -5.00 2.60 -4.81
N TRP A 66 -5.38 1.44 -4.25
CA TRP A 66 -4.93 1.02 -2.93
C TRP A 66 -3.41 0.87 -2.85
N LEU A 67 -2.75 0.30 -3.86
CA LEU A 67 -1.28 0.16 -3.87
C LEU A 67 -0.56 1.51 -3.87
N GLY A 68 -1.23 2.60 -4.24
CA GLY A 68 -0.69 3.96 -4.15
C GLY A 68 -0.47 4.46 -2.72
N VAL A 69 -1.21 3.94 -1.73
CA VAL A 69 -1.21 4.45 -0.35
C VAL A 69 -1.22 3.36 0.74
N GLY A 70 -1.45 2.10 0.37
CA GLY A 70 -1.70 0.99 1.29
C GLY A 70 -0.48 0.52 2.09
N ASP A 71 0.71 1.02 1.76
CA ASP A 71 1.95 0.80 2.51
C ASP A 71 2.19 1.89 3.57
N LEU A 72 1.39 2.96 3.61
CA LEU A 72 1.37 3.92 4.72
C LEU A 72 0.62 3.30 5.92
N ARG A 73 1.36 2.88 6.95
CA ARG A 73 0.86 2.18 8.15
C ARG A 73 1.03 3.03 9.41
N ILE A 74 0.60 4.29 9.34
CA ILE A 74 0.56 5.24 10.47
C ILE A 74 -0.84 5.82 10.64
N GLY A 75 -1.13 6.30 11.84
CA GLY A 75 -2.39 6.96 12.17
C GLY A 75 -3.60 6.07 11.81
N PRO A 76 -4.59 6.58 11.06
CA PRO A 76 -5.82 5.82 10.79
C PRO A 76 -5.59 4.55 9.96
N SER A 77 -4.49 4.46 9.20
CA SER A 77 -4.17 3.26 8.43
C SER A 77 -3.74 2.06 9.30
N GLU A 78 -3.21 2.28 10.50
CA GLU A 78 -2.71 1.20 11.37
C GLU A 78 -3.78 0.13 11.63
N THR A 79 -5.02 0.58 11.83
CA THR A 79 -6.16 -0.29 12.10
C THR A 79 -6.95 -0.64 10.83
N ALA A 80 -7.10 0.32 9.91
CA ALA A 80 -7.96 0.15 8.73
C ALA A 80 -7.34 -0.79 7.67
N ALA A 81 -6.03 -0.70 7.44
CA ALA A 81 -5.41 -1.27 6.25
C ALA A 81 -5.49 -2.81 6.19
N LEU A 82 -5.46 -3.48 7.35
CA LEU A 82 -5.60 -4.95 7.41
C LEU A 82 -7.00 -5.42 6.99
N SER A 83 -8.03 -4.62 7.26
CA SER A 83 -9.42 -4.93 6.88
C SER A 83 -9.73 -4.66 5.40
N ILE A 84 -8.94 -3.78 4.76
CA ILE A 84 -8.99 -3.51 3.31
C ILE A 84 -8.24 -4.60 2.54
N ALA A 85 -7.04 -4.95 3.00
CA ALA A 85 -6.13 -5.88 2.34
C ALA A 85 -5.55 -6.87 3.36
N PHE A 86 -6.33 -7.92 3.70
CA PHE A 86 -5.88 -8.98 4.60
C PHE A 86 -4.88 -9.93 3.91
N TRP A 87 -3.63 -9.50 3.87
CA TRP A 87 -2.47 -10.28 3.41
C TRP A 87 -1.22 -9.75 4.11
N PRO A 88 -0.25 -10.61 4.48
CA PRO A 88 -0.19 -12.06 4.23
C PRO A 88 -1.12 -12.91 5.09
N ASP A 89 -1.75 -13.93 4.48
CA ASP A 89 -2.65 -14.88 5.17
C ASP A 89 -2.03 -16.30 5.23
N ASP A 90 -1.01 -16.46 6.08
CA ASP A 90 -0.29 -17.75 6.22
C ASP A 90 -1.17 -18.92 6.62
N ARG A 91 -2.24 -18.62 7.36
CA ARG A 91 -3.14 -19.63 7.90
C ARG A 91 -4.32 -19.91 6.98
N GLY A 92 -4.47 -19.19 5.86
CA GLY A 92 -5.57 -19.37 4.91
C GLY A 92 -6.95 -19.06 5.49
N PHE A 93 -7.04 -18.06 6.38
CA PHE A 93 -8.32 -17.61 6.92
C PHE A 93 -9.27 -17.12 5.84
N THR A 94 -8.82 -16.32 4.86
CA THR A 94 -9.70 -15.82 3.80
C THR A 94 -10.33 -16.97 3.03
N GLN A 95 -9.52 -17.96 2.65
CA GLN A 95 -10.04 -19.14 1.96
C GLN A 95 -11.08 -19.90 2.78
N ARG A 96 -10.77 -20.21 4.04
CA ARG A 96 -11.72 -20.94 4.89
C ARG A 96 -13.01 -20.16 5.13
N THR A 97 -12.91 -18.86 5.37
CA THR A 97 -14.06 -18.00 5.66
C THR A 97 -14.95 -17.85 4.42
N VAL A 98 -14.39 -17.48 3.27
CA VAL A 98 -15.16 -17.32 2.02
C VAL A 98 -15.81 -18.65 1.62
N THR A 99 -15.06 -19.77 1.64
CA THR A 99 -15.63 -21.09 1.34
C THR A 99 -16.79 -21.45 2.27
N LYS A 100 -16.64 -21.20 3.58
CA LYS A 100 -17.69 -21.50 4.56
C LYS A 100 -18.94 -20.65 4.32
N MET A 101 -18.78 -19.33 4.12
CA MET A 101 -19.89 -18.42 3.90
C MET A 101 -20.67 -18.79 2.64
N VAL A 102 -19.98 -19.08 1.54
CA VAL A 102 -20.61 -19.54 0.29
C VAL A 102 -21.33 -20.88 0.48
N ALA A 103 -20.70 -21.85 1.15
CA ALA A 103 -21.31 -23.17 1.35
C ALA A 103 -22.53 -23.15 2.29
N GLN A 104 -22.59 -22.19 3.22
CA GLN A 104 -23.68 -22.06 4.19
C GLN A 104 -24.73 -21.03 3.76
N GLU A 105 -24.49 -20.31 2.67
CA GLU A 105 -25.26 -19.14 2.27
C GLU A 105 -25.51 -18.20 3.46
N ASP A 106 -24.44 -17.85 4.18
CA ASP A 106 -24.54 -17.07 5.42
C ASP A 106 -25.26 -15.73 5.19
N PRO A 107 -26.44 -15.50 5.79
CA PRO A 107 -27.29 -14.34 5.50
C PRO A 107 -26.67 -13.01 5.95
N VAL A 108 -25.51 -13.02 6.62
CA VAL A 108 -24.77 -11.81 6.97
C VAL A 108 -24.49 -10.91 5.75
N VAL A 109 -24.37 -11.48 4.54
CA VAL A 109 -24.15 -10.70 3.30
C VAL A 109 -25.33 -9.80 2.92
N ASP A 110 -26.53 -10.09 3.45
CA ASP A 110 -27.74 -9.32 3.16
C ASP A 110 -27.99 -8.19 4.20
N ASP A 111 -27.13 -8.08 5.22
CA ASP A 111 -27.19 -7.05 6.27
C ASP A 111 -25.88 -6.25 6.32
N PRO A 112 -25.86 -5.01 5.76
CA PRO A 112 -24.65 -4.19 5.71
C PRO A 112 -24.03 -3.89 7.09
N ALA A 113 -24.85 -3.73 8.13
CA ALA A 113 -24.36 -3.41 9.47
C ALA A 113 -23.65 -4.63 10.07
N ARG A 114 -24.26 -5.81 9.95
CA ARG A 114 -23.63 -7.06 10.42
C ARG A 114 -22.45 -7.50 9.57
N PHE A 115 -22.48 -7.23 8.26
CA PHE A 115 -21.36 -7.53 7.38
C PHE A 115 -20.13 -6.67 7.71
N ALA A 116 -20.32 -5.41 8.11
CA ALA A 116 -19.23 -4.57 8.60
C ALA A 116 -18.53 -5.15 9.84
N GLU A 117 -19.25 -5.88 10.69
CA GLU A 117 -18.72 -6.58 11.87
C GLU A 117 -18.17 -7.99 11.56
N ALA A 118 -18.35 -8.49 10.33
CA ALA A 118 -17.83 -9.78 9.93
C ALA A 118 -16.29 -9.80 9.99
N SER A 119 -15.73 -11.02 10.09
CA SER A 119 -14.29 -11.24 10.10
C SER A 119 -13.61 -10.47 8.96
N ILE A 120 -12.45 -9.86 9.23
CA ILE A 120 -11.62 -9.23 8.19
C ILE A 120 -11.29 -10.19 7.03
N ALA A 121 -11.21 -11.49 7.31
CA ALA A 121 -10.99 -12.53 6.29
C ALA A 121 -12.20 -12.75 5.36
N ALA A 122 -13.38 -12.25 5.72
CA ALA A 122 -14.60 -12.31 4.90
C ALA A 122 -14.74 -11.13 3.94
N LYS A 123 -13.92 -10.09 4.06
CA LYS A 123 -14.10 -8.82 3.34
C LYS A 123 -12.79 -8.30 2.74
N GLY A 124 -12.87 -7.13 2.12
CA GLY A 124 -11.73 -6.48 1.48
C GLY A 124 -11.29 -7.14 0.16
N LEU A 125 -10.15 -6.68 -0.33
CA LEU A 125 -9.63 -6.99 -1.67
C LEU A 125 -9.32 -8.47 -1.88
N PHE A 126 -8.91 -9.21 -0.85
CA PHE A 126 -8.57 -10.63 -0.98
C PHE A 126 -9.79 -11.56 -0.92
N ALA A 127 -10.84 -11.21 -0.16
CA ALA A 127 -12.11 -11.93 -0.25
C ALA A 127 -12.74 -11.76 -1.64
N LEU A 128 -12.73 -10.53 -2.16
CA LEU A 128 -13.15 -10.23 -3.53
C LEU A 128 -12.29 -10.98 -4.56
N GLU A 129 -10.97 -11.05 -4.38
CA GLU A 129 -10.10 -11.82 -5.28
C GLU A 129 -10.55 -13.28 -5.39
N MET A 130 -10.89 -13.91 -4.27
CA MET A 130 -11.34 -15.30 -4.25
C MET A 130 -12.65 -15.47 -5.01
N LEU A 131 -13.64 -14.63 -4.73
CA LEU A 131 -14.95 -14.69 -5.41
C LEU A 131 -14.83 -14.44 -6.92
N LEU A 132 -13.95 -13.52 -7.33
CA LEU A 132 -13.83 -13.06 -8.71
C LEU A 132 -12.87 -13.89 -9.57
N TYR A 133 -11.89 -14.60 -8.98
CA TYR A 133 -10.83 -15.26 -9.74
C TYR A 133 -10.58 -16.72 -9.36
N ASP A 134 -10.96 -17.18 -8.16
CA ASP A 134 -10.71 -18.58 -7.81
C ASP A 134 -11.68 -19.50 -8.57
N PRO A 135 -11.18 -20.49 -9.34
CA PRO A 135 -12.02 -21.38 -10.14
C PRO A 135 -13.13 -22.08 -9.35
N ALA A 136 -12.95 -22.29 -8.03
CA ALA A 136 -13.97 -22.88 -7.17
C ALA A 136 -15.23 -22.02 -7.00
N PHE A 137 -15.13 -20.71 -7.27
CA PHE A 137 -16.24 -19.77 -7.15
C PHE A 137 -16.66 -19.18 -8.50
N LEU A 138 -16.03 -19.53 -9.63
CA LEU A 138 -16.41 -18.96 -10.92
C LEU A 138 -17.73 -19.55 -11.45
N GLY A 139 -18.41 -18.79 -12.31
CA GLY A 139 -19.61 -19.23 -13.01
C GLY A 139 -20.92 -19.09 -12.21
N TYR A 140 -20.91 -18.35 -11.11
CA TYR A 140 -22.13 -17.98 -10.39
C TYR A 140 -23.01 -17.04 -11.22
N ASP A 141 -24.34 -17.15 -11.06
CA ASP A 141 -25.31 -16.27 -11.70
C ASP A 141 -25.60 -15.01 -10.87
N ALA A 142 -26.32 -14.05 -11.47
CA ALA A 142 -26.65 -12.76 -10.85
C ALA A 142 -27.64 -12.84 -9.67
N GLN A 143 -28.25 -13.99 -9.39
CA GLN A 143 -29.16 -14.20 -8.26
C GLN A 143 -28.54 -15.06 -7.16
N SER A 144 -27.40 -15.66 -7.42
CA SER A 144 -26.65 -16.52 -6.50
C SER A 144 -26.21 -15.80 -5.22
N TYR A 145 -25.90 -16.59 -4.19
CA TYR A 145 -25.27 -16.09 -2.97
C TYR A 145 -23.94 -15.37 -3.26
N SER A 146 -23.09 -15.94 -4.11
CA SER A 146 -21.77 -15.37 -4.44
C SER A 146 -21.88 -13.98 -5.08
N CYS A 147 -22.91 -13.76 -5.92
CA CYS A 147 -23.23 -12.43 -6.43
C CYS A 147 -23.57 -11.44 -5.32
N ARG A 148 -24.48 -11.80 -4.40
CA ARG A 148 -24.84 -10.95 -3.25
C ARG A 148 -23.63 -10.68 -2.36
N TYR A 149 -22.77 -11.67 -2.18
CA TYR A 149 -21.53 -11.52 -1.43
C TYR A 149 -20.55 -10.55 -2.11
N VAL A 150 -20.37 -10.62 -3.44
CA VAL A 150 -19.55 -9.64 -4.17
C VAL A 150 -20.08 -8.22 -4.01
N ARG A 151 -21.41 -8.01 -4.04
CA ARG A 151 -22.04 -6.71 -3.75
C ARG A 151 -21.73 -6.23 -2.34
N ALA A 152 -21.99 -7.06 -1.34
CA ALA A 152 -21.77 -6.74 0.08
C ALA A 152 -20.29 -6.40 0.36
N ALA A 153 -19.37 -7.20 -0.14
CA ALA A 153 -17.93 -6.99 0.03
C ALA A 153 -17.43 -5.72 -0.69
N SER A 154 -17.95 -5.43 -1.89
CA SER A 154 -17.60 -4.20 -2.62
C SER A 154 -18.14 -2.95 -1.95
N ALA A 155 -19.39 -2.99 -1.45
CA ALA A 155 -20.00 -1.88 -0.72
C ALA A 155 -19.29 -1.59 0.62
N GLU A 156 -18.91 -2.63 1.37
CA GLU A 156 -18.12 -2.48 2.59
C GLU A 156 -16.73 -1.91 2.31
N LEU A 157 -16.06 -2.37 1.24
CA LEU A 157 -14.76 -1.82 0.84
C LEU A 157 -14.88 -0.32 0.49
N ALA A 158 -15.92 0.09 -0.23
CA ALA A 158 -16.18 1.50 -0.52
C ALA A 158 -16.44 2.32 0.74
N ARG A 159 -17.19 1.77 1.71
CA ARG A 159 -17.42 2.41 3.01
C ARG A 159 -16.11 2.59 3.77
N GLN A 160 -15.29 1.53 3.89
CA GLN A 160 -13.98 1.58 4.55
C GLN A 160 -13.05 2.59 3.89
N ALA A 161 -12.99 2.63 2.56
CA ALA A 161 -12.15 3.56 1.82
C ALA A 161 -12.55 5.03 2.05
N ARG A 162 -13.86 5.35 2.06
CA ARG A 162 -14.35 6.70 2.40
C ARG A 162 -14.04 7.10 3.83
N THR A 163 -14.27 6.21 4.79
CA THR A 163 -13.94 6.47 6.20
C THR A 163 -12.45 6.74 6.34
N LEU A 164 -11.60 5.88 5.77
CA LEU A 164 -10.15 6.05 5.83
C LEU A 164 -9.69 7.37 5.19
N ALA A 165 -10.25 7.76 4.05
CA ALA A 165 -9.92 9.04 3.42
C ALA A 165 -10.26 10.25 4.33
N ALA A 166 -11.45 10.25 4.95
CA ALA A 166 -11.84 11.30 5.89
C ALA A 166 -10.97 11.31 7.16
N ASP A 167 -10.63 10.14 7.70
CA ASP A 167 -9.76 10.03 8.87
C ASP A 167 -8.33 10.53 8.55
N TRP A 168 -7.84 10.32 7.33
CA TRP A 168 -6.57 10.86 6.86
C TRP A 168 -6.58 12.38 6.70
N GLU A 169 -7.70 12.99 6.26
CA GLU A 169 -7.82 14.45 6.26
C GLU A 169 -7.67 15.03 7.68
N ALA A 170 -8.28 14.39 8.68
CA ALA A 170 -8.13 14.79 10.07
C ALA A 170 -6.69 14.57 10.59
N PHE A 171 -6.10 13.41 10.28
CA PHE A 171 -4.73 13.08 10.69
C PHE A 171 -3.66 13.96 10.02
N ALA A 172 -3.91 14.43 8.79
CA ALA A 172 -3.04 15.39 8.12
C ALA A 172 -2.92 16.69 8.92
N GLY A 173 -3.97 17.11 9.63
CA GLY A 173 -3.90 18.22 10.58
C GLY A 173 -2.88 17.99 11.69
N VAL A 174 -2.84 16.77 12.25
CA VAL A 174 -1.89 16.37 13.30
C VAL A 174 -0.45 16.37 12.79
N LEU A 175 -0.21 15.93 11.56
CA LEU A 175 1.13 15.96 10.95
C LEU A 175 1.58 17.40 10.64
N LYS A 176 0.68 18.26 10.15
CA LYS A 176 0.98 19.66 9.81
C LYS A 176 1.25 20.55 11.03
N THR A 177 0.70 20.21 12.19
CA THR A 177 0.91 20.95 13.44
C THR A 177 2.00 20.33 14.32
N ALA A 178 2.87 19.48 13.78
CA ALA A 178 4.03 18.96 14.52
C ALA A 178 4.82 20.12 15.16
N GLY A 179 5.30 19.92 16.39
CA GLY A 179 5.99 20.96 17.16
C GLY A 179 5.09 22.02 17.82
N ALA A 180 3.79 22.06 17.50
CA ALA A 180 2.85 22.97 18.15
C ALA A 180 2.56 22.54 19.62
N PRO A 181 2.38 23.48 20.56
CA PRO A 181 2.14 23.15 21.98
C PRO A 181 0.94 22.23 22.25
N GLU A 182 -0.08 22.27 21.40
CA GLU A 182 -1.28 21.45 21.44
C GLU A 182 -1.10 20.06 20.81
N ASN A 183 -0.02 19.82 20.09
CA ASN A 183 0.26 18.54 19.43
C ASN A 183 1.06 17.61 20.35
N ALA A 184 0.33 16.71 21.00
CA ALA A 184 0.94 15.70 21.87
C ALA A 184 1.47 14.47 21.10
N THR A 185 1.18 14.34 19.80
CA THR A 185 1.59 13.18 18.98
C THR A 185 2.95 13.40 18.33
N TYR A 186 3.18 14.59 17.78
CA TYR A 186 4.45 14.98 17.16
C TYR A 186 4.96 16.25 17.84
N MET A 187 5.88 16.08 18.80
CA MET A 187 6.35 17.13 19.70
C MET A 187 7.40 18.05 19.06
N SER A 188 7.92 17.68 17.89
CA SER A 188 8.82 18.51 17.09
C SER A 188 8.52 18.36 15.60
N ASP A 189 8.81 19.41 14.81
CA ASP A 189 8.59 19.44 13.36
C ASP A 189 9.24 18.23 12.66
N ASP A 190 10.42 17.82 13.14
CA ASP A 190 11.17 16.70 12.60
C ASP A 190 10.49 15.33 12.80
N GLU A 191 9.61 15.17 13.81
CA GLU A 191 9.00 13.88 14.10
C GLU A 191 7.99 13.47 13.03
N ALA A 192 7.24 14.42 12.45
CA ALA A 192 6.29 14.12 11.38
C ALA A 192 7.01 13.71 10.08
N ILE A 193 8.08 14.40 9.70
CA ILE A 193 8.89 14.02 8.53
C ILE A 193 9.59 12.67 8.75
N ARG A 194 10.09 12.40 9.97
CA ARG A 194 10.65 11.09 10.36
C ARG A 194 9.61 9.97 10.27
N ALA A 195 8.38 10.23 10.69
CA ALA A 195 7.30 9.25 10.60
C ALA A 195 6.99 8.89 9.14
N LEU A 196 6.85 9.89 8.26
CA LEU A 196 6.62 9.67 6.82
C LEU A 196 7.80 8.95 6.14
N TYR A 197 9.02 9.38 6.44
CA TYR A 197 10.24 8.73 5.97
C TYR A 197 10.33 7.26 6.40
N THR A 198 9.92 6.95 7.65
CA THR A 198 9.85 5.58 8.15
C THR A 198 8.85 4.73 7.37
N GLN A 199 7.71 5.30 6.96
CA GLN A 199 6.73 4.59 6.13
C GLN A 199 7.28 4.27 4.74
N LEU A 200 8.01 5.21 4.14
CA LEU A 200 8.68 5.00 2.85
C LEU A 200 9.65 3.81 2.90
N LEU A 201 10.55 3.78 3.90
CA LEU A 201 11.49 2.67 4.08
C LEU A 201 10.79 1.35 4.35
N SER A 202 9.80 1.36 5.26
CA SER A 202 9.06 0.16 5.66
C SER A 202 8.23 -0.42 4.51
N GLY A 203 7.66 0.42 3.64
CA GLY A 203 6.93 -0.03 2.45
C GLY A 203 7.82 -0.71 1.41
N LEU A 204 9.02 -0.18 1.18
CA LEU A 204 10.03 -0.80 0.30
C LEU A 204 10.55 -2.12 0.89
N GLU A 205 10.80 -2.16 2.20
CA GLU A 205 11.17 -3.38 2.92
C GLU A 205 10.06 -4.45 2.83
N PHE A 206 8.80 -4.07 3.09
CA PHE A 206 7.66 -4.97 2.95
C PHE A 206 7.51 -5.49 1.51
N THR A 207 7.75 -4.66 0.50
CA THR A 207 7.74 -5.08 -0.91
C THR A 207 8.85 -6.10 -1.20
N ALA A 208 10.07 -5.84 -0.74
CA ALA A 208 11.19 -6.76 -0.92
C ALA A 208 10.98 -8.09 -0.18
N ASP A 209 10.63 -8.04 1.10
CA ASP A 209 10.65 -9.22 1.97
C ASP A 209 9.32 -9.98 1.93
N SER A 210 8.20 -9.27 1.85
CA SER A 210 6.88 -9.89 1.79
C SER A 210 6.45 -10.19 0.36
N ARG A 211 6.31 -9.17 -0.52
CA ARG A 211 5.73 -9.37 -1.85
C ARG A 211 6.62 -10.22 -2.77
N LEU A 212 7.94 -10.08 -2.65
CA LEU A 212 8.93 -10.84 -3.42
C LEU A 212 9.54 -12.01 -2.62
N GLY A 213 9.95 -11.78 -1.38
CA GLY A 213 10.64 -12.78 -0.56
C GLY A 213 9.79 -13.99 -0.20
N ARG A 214 8.50 -13.79 0.14
CA ARG A 214 7.61 -14.91 0.51
C ARG A 214 7.41 -15.92 -0.61
N PRO A 215 7.07 -15.54 -1.86
CA PRO A 215 6.94 -16.52 -2.95
C PRO A 215 8.28 -17.18 -3.31
N LEU A 216 9.39 -16.45 -3.22
CA LEU A 216 10.73 -17.01 -3.41
C LEU A 216 11.03 -18.12 -2.42
N GLY A 217 10.77 -17.93 -1.12
CA GLY A 217 11.18 -18.87 -0.09
C GLY A 217 12.68 -19.22 -0.17
N THR A 218 13.06 -20.40 0.32
CA THR A 218 14.43 -20.91 0.09
C THR A 218 14.54 -21.55 -1.29
N PHE A 219 15.78 -21.71 -1.77
CA PHE A 219 16.04 -22.37 -3.06
C PHE A 219 15.40 -23.77 -3.15
N ASP A 220 15.56 -24.59 -2.10
CA ASP A 220 15.00 -25.94 -2.06
C ASP A 220 13.49 -25.97 -1.77
N LYS A 221 12.89 -24.84 -1.38
CA LYS A 221 11.49 -24.79 -0.94
C LYS A 221 10.78 -23.52 -1.42
N PRO A 222 10.65 -23.32 -2.74
CA PRO A 222 9.91 -22.20 -3.31
C PRO A 222 8.43 -22.23 -2.89
N ARG A 223 7.82 -21.06 -2.73
CA ARG A 223 6.46 -20.90 -2.19
C ARG A 223 5.54 -20.05 -3.10
N PRO A 224 5.40 -20.35 -4.40
CA PRO A 224 4.62 -19.53 -5.34
C PRO A 224 3.18 -19.25 -4.87
N LYS A 225 2.57 -20.16 -4.10
CA LYS A 225 1.22 -19.97 -3.56
C LYS A 225 1.08 -18.82 -2.55
N LEU A 226 2.20 -18.32 -1.99
CA LEU A 226 2.24 -17.20 -1.06
C LEU A 226 2.36 -15.83 -1.76
N ALA A 227 2.50 -15.79 -3.08
CA ALA A 227 2.52 -14.53 -3.83
C ALA A 227 1.23 -13.72 -3.60
N GLU A 228 1.39 -12.42 -3.38
CA GLU A 228 0.26 -11.49 -3.20
C GLU A 228 -0.60 -11.48 -4.46
N ALA A 229 -1.92 -11.57 -4.27
CA ALA A 229 -2.91 -11.42 -5.35
C ALA A 229 -2.62 -12.29 -6.60
N ARG A 230 -2.11 -13.51 -6.37
CA ARG A 230 -1.73 -14.43 -7.45
C ARG A 230 -2.91 -14.92 -8.29
N ARG A 231 -4.13 -14.95 -7.75
CA ARG A 231 -5.30 -15.49 -8.48
C ARG A 231 -5.74 -14.52 -9.57
N SER A 232 -5.61 -13.24 -9.29
CA SER A 232 -5.83 -12.14 -10.23
C SER A 232 -4.61 -11.84 -11.11
N GLY A 233 -3.50 -12.56 -10.93
CA GLY A 233 -2.27 -12.39 -11.71
C GLY A 233 -1.53 -11.08 -11.43
N ARG A 234 -1.76 -10.47 -10.26
CA ARG A 234 -1.34 -9.10 -9.94
C ARG A 234 0.02 -9.00 -9.24
N SER A 235 0.65 -10.11 -8.86
CA SER A 235 1.84 -10.09 -7.98
C SER A 235 2.94 -9.13 -8.45
N LEU A 236 3.34 -9.19 -9.72
CA LEU A 236 4.32 -8.26 -10.28
C LEU A 236 3.78 -6.82 -10.39
N ARG A 237 2.51 -6.64 -10.76
CA ARG A 237 1.88 -5.32 -10.87
C ARG A 237 1.87 -4.60 -9.52
N ASN A 238 1.55 -5.32 -8.45
CA ASN A 238 1.53 -4.76 -7.10
C ASN A 238 2.93 -4.34 -6.65
N VAL A 239 3.97 -5.13 -6.95
CA VAL A 239 5.36 -4.74 -6.67
C VAL A 239 5.73 -3.44 -7.38
N LEU A 240 5.38 -3.30 -8.66
CA LEU A 240 5.66 -2.09 -9.42
C LEU A 240 4.92 -0.88 -8.87
N LEU A 241 3.62 -1.01 -8.59
CA LEU A 241 2.82 0.10 -8.05
C LEU A 241 3.28 0.55 -6.66
N SER A 242 3.69 -0.39 -5.79
CA SER A 242 4.28 -0.04 -4.49
C SER A 242 5.62 0.71 -4.65
N ALA A 243 6.48 0.28 -5.59
CA ALA A 243 7.73 0.97 -5.86
C ALA A 243 7.49 2.38 -6.44
N GLU A 244 6.55 2.51 -7.37
CA GLU A 244 6.15 3.82 -7.93
C GLU A 244 5.51 4.73 -6.87
N ALA A 245 4.76 4.18 -5.92
CA ALA A 245 4.23 4.95 -4.78
C ALA A 245 5.34 5.44 -3.86
N ALA A 246 6.31 4.58 -3.54
CA ALA A 246 7.48 4.95 -2.76
C ALA A 246 8.28 6.06 -3.46
N GLU A 247 8.48 5.98 -4.78
CA GLU A 247 9.17 7.01 -5.57
C GLU A 247 8.45 8.37 -5.47
N ARG A 248 7.13 8.40 -5.69
CA ARG A 248 6.34 9.63 -5.58
C ARG A 248 6.40 10.25 -4.19
N LEU A 249 6.25 9.43 -3.14
CA LEU A 249 6.33 9.92 -1.77
C LEU A 249 7.73 10.45 -1.46
N ALA A 250 8.79 9.80 -1.94
CA ALA A 250 10.16 10.26 -1.77
C ALA A 250 10.34 11.67 -2.35
N HIS A 251 9.91 11.88 -3.60
CA HIS A 251 9.95 13.18 -4.27
C HIS A 251 9.07 14.24 -3.60
N ALA A 252 7.92 13.86 -3.05
CA ALA A 252 7.05 14.81 -2.35
C ALA A 252 7.58 15.21 -0.96
N LEU A 253 8.47 14.40 -0.36
CA LEU A 253 9.00 14.62 0.99
C LEU A 253 10.19 15.60 1.04
N VAL A 254 10.86 15.82 -0.09
CA VAL A 254 12.07 16.67 -0.19
C VAL A 254 11.98 17.63 -1.38
N ASP A 255 12.77 18.71 -1.36
CA ASP A 255 12.81 19.74 -2.42
C ASP A 255 14.02 19.62 -3.36
N HIS A 256 14.83 18.57 -3.21
CA HIS A 256 16.03 18.31 -4.00
C HIS A 256 15.88 17.07 -4.89
N ASP A 257 16.70 17.01 -5.94
CA ASP A 257 16.70 15.89 -6.88
C ASP A 257 17.13 14.57 -6.20
N LEU A 258 16.49 13.47 -6.58
CA LEU A 258 16.77 12.11 -6.08
C LEU A 258 17.28 11.17 -7.20
N PRO A 259 18.43 11.46 -7.82
CA PRO A 259 18.91 10.73 -8.98
C PRO A 259 19.15 9.22 -8.74
N GLU A 260 19.54 8.81 -7.53
CA GLU A 260 19.71 7.39 -7.20
C GLU A 260 18.35 6.69 -7.04
N VAL A 261 17.35 7.35 -6.44
CA VAL A 261 15.97 6.83 -6.36
C VAL A 261 15.39 6.68 -7.77
N ASP A 262 15.54 7.70 -8.63
CA ASP A 262 15.05 7.69 -10.02
C ASP A 262 15.70 6.54 -10.82
N ALA A 263 17.03 6.40 -10.71
CA ALA A 263 17.76 5.33 -11.36
C ALA A 263 17.32 3.94 -10.85
N ALA A 264 17.06 3.81 -9.54
CA ALA A 264 16.57 2.57 -8.96
C ALA A 264 15.16 2.22 -9.44
N SER A 265 14.25 3.19 -9.54
CA SER A 265 12.90 3.02 -10.12
C SER A 265 12.98 2.52 -11.57
N ASP A 266 13.83 3.14 -12.38
CA ASP A 266 14.09 2.69 -13.75
C ASP A 266 14.62 1.25 -13.82
N ASN A 267 15.50 0.88 -12.89
CA ASN A 267 16.05 -0.47 -12.83
C ASN A 267 15.01 -1.50 -12.37
N ILE A 268 14.10 -1.14 -11.46
CA ILE A 268 12.94 -1.97 -11.09
C ILE A 268 12.07 -2.23 -12.33
N LYS A 269 11.73 -1.18 -13.09
CA LYS A 269 10.93 -1.28 -14.32
C LYS A 269 11.62 -2.17 -15.35
N LYS A 270 12.94 -2.01 -15.56
CA LYS A 270 13.73 -2.87 -16.46
C LYS A 270 13.77 -4.32 -16.00
N ALA A 271 14.01 -4.59 -14.71
CA ALA A 271 14.05 -5.94 -14.16
C ALA A 271 12.70 -6.66 -14.34
N ALA A 272 11.59 -5.95 -14.11
CA ALA A 272 10.25 -6.49 -14.27
C ALA A 272 9.92 -6.94 -15.71
N GLN A 273 10.51 -6.30 -16.73
CA GLN A 273 10.32 -6.71 -18.14
C GLN A 273 10.84 -8.12 -18.43
N SER A 274 11.79 -8.62 -17.63
CA SER A 274 12.35 -9.96 -17.79
C SER A 274 11.45 -11.07 -17.21
N ILE A 275 10.39 -10.73 -16.47
CA ILE A 275 9.54 -11.70 -15.76
C ILE A 275 8.35 -12.11 -16.64
N ASP A 276 8.30 -13.40 -16.98
CA ASP A 276 7.25 -13.96 -17.85
C ASP A 276 5.95 -14.22 -17.08
N LYS A 277 6.04 -14.88 -15.92
CA LYS A 277 4.89 -15.21 -15.06
C LYS A 277 4.68 -14.13 -14.00
N LYS A 278 3.78 -13.19 -14.31
CA LYS A 278 3.47 -12.02 -13.47
C LYS A 278 2.82 -12.37 -12.12
N ASP A 279 2.34 -13.59 -11.95
CA ASP A 279 1.81 -14.13 -10.69
C ASP A 279 2.87 -14.87 -9.85
N PHE A 280 4.12 -14.88 -10.31
CA PHE A 280 5.25 -15.59 -9.71
C PHE A 280 5.03 -17.10 -9.55
N SER A 281 4.14 -17.70 -10.35
CA SER A 281 3.83 -19.13 -10.27
C SER A 281 5.01 -20.06 -10.60
N ASP A 282 6.03 -19.54 -11.29
CA ASP A 282 7.17 -20.31 -11.80
C ASP A 282 8.49 -20.10 -11.02
N VAL A 283 8.47 -19.44 -9.86
CA VAL A 283 9.69 -19.18 -9.03
C VAL A 283 10.41 -20.43 -8.52
N GLY A 284 9.86 -21.63 -8.76
CA GLY A 284 10.60 -22.89 -8.56
C GLY A 284 11.56 -23.24 -9.69
N ASN A 285 11.44 -22.60 -10.86
CA ASN A 285 12.42 -22.69 -11.93
C ASN A 285 13.62 -21.77 -11.63
N PRO A 286 14.88 -22.23 -11.75
CA PRO A 286 16.05 -21.42 -11.42
C PRO A 286 16.17 -20.10 -12.19
N GLN A 287 15.78 -20.07 -13.48
CA GLN A 287 15.86 -18.85 -14.29
C GLN A 287 14.78 -17.84 -13.90
N SER A 288 13.54 -18.30 -13.70
CA SER A 288 12.45 -17.44 -13.24
C SER A 288 12.71 -16.92 -11.82
N ARG A 289 13.22 -17.77 -10.93
CA ARG A 289 13.67 -17.40 -9.59
C ARG A 289 14.69 -16.27 -9.64
N LEU A 290 15.77 -16.44 -10.42
CA LEU A 290 16.83 -15.45 -10.54
C LEU A 290 16.29 -14.08 -10.98
N ARG A 291 15.33 -14.04 -11.92
CA ARG A 291 14.71 -12.79 -12.37
C ARG A 291 13.92 -12.09 -11.27
N VAL A 292 13.19 -12.85 -10.44
CA VAL A 292 12.48 -12.30 -9.27
C VAL A 292 13.45 -11.87 -8.16
N GLU A 293 14.56 -12.59 -7.95
CA GLU A 293 15.63 -12.18 -7.02
C GLU A 293 16.33 -10.89 -7.50
N ILE A 294 16.56 -10.72 -8.80
CA ILE A 294 17.08 -9.48 -9.37
C ILE A 294 16.11 -8.33 -9.10
N LEU A 295 14.81 -8.52 -9.34
CA LEU A 295 13.79 -7.50 -9.01
C LEU A 295 13.81 -7.16 -7.51
N GLN A 296 13.91 -8.16 -6.64
CA GLN A 296 14.02 -7.94 -5.19
C GLN A 296 15.25 -7.10 -4.82
N GLN A 297 16.41 -7.38 -5.43
CA GLN A 297 17.62 -6.59 -5.23
C GLN A 297 17.46 -5.15 -5.71
N GLN A 298 16.70 -4.90 -6.78
CA GLN A 298 16.42 -3.54 -7.25
C GLN A 298 15.52 -2.76 -6.29
N VAL A 299 14.49 -3.39 -5.70
CA VAL A 299 13.67 -2.77 -4.64
C VAL A 299 14.52 -2.44 -3.41
N GLN A 300 15.41 -3.34 -3.00
CA GLN A 300 16.35 -3.07 -1.91
C GLN A 300 17.37 -1.97 -2.26
N ALA A 301 17.76 -1.83 -3.53
CA ALA A 301 18.61 -0.73 -3.99
C ALA A 301 17.89 0.61 -3.89
N MET A 302 16.61 0.67 -4.27
CA MET A 302 15.80 1.87 -4.08
C MET A 302 15.68 2.26 -2.61
N ARG A 303 15.49 1.29 -1.70
CA ARG A 303 15.50 1.56 -0.25
C ARG A 303 16.81 2.19 0.22
N ARG A 304 17.96 1.68 -0.25
CA ARG A 304 19.28 2.26 0.08
C ARG A 304 19.50 3.65 -0.52
N ALA A 305 18.97 3.89 -1.73
CA ALA A 305 19.01 5.21 -2.36
C ALA A 305 18.21 6.23 -1.52
N VAL A 306 16.99 5.87 -1.08
CA VAL A 306 16.20 6.68 -0.14
C VAL A 306 16.97 6.95 1.16
N GLU A 307 17.61 5.94 1.74
CA GLU A 307 18.45 6.12 2.94
C GLU A 307 19.59 7.11 2.72
N THR A 308 20.22 7.06 1.55
CA THR A 308 21.38 7.88 1.20
C THR A 308 20.96 9.33 0.90
N GLU A 309 19.98 9.52 0.02
CA GLU A 309 19.59 10.82 -0.54
C GLU A 309 18.62 11.60 0.36
N ILE A 310 17.85 10.91 1.22
CA ILE A 310 16.90 11.55 2.15
C ILE A 310 17.37 11.41 3.59
N GLY A 311 17.67 10.19 4.05
CA GLY A 311 18.03 9.92 5.45
C GLY A 311 19.23 10.73 5.95
N THR A 312 20.30 10.80 5.14
CA THR A 312 21.50 11.58 5.47
C THR A 312 21.20 13.07 5.63
N ALA A 313 20.35 13.64 4.77
CA ALA A 313 19.98 15.05 4.81
C ALA A 313 19.14 15.39 6.06
N LEU A 314 18.30 14.45 6.50
CA LEU A 314 17.50 14.57 7.72
C LEU A 314 18.30 14.33 9.02
N GLY A 315 19.61 14.07 8.93
CA GLY A 315 20.45 13.72 10.09
C GLY A 315 20.10 12.36 10.71
N LEU A 316 19.37 11.52 9.97
CA LEU A 316 18.93 10.20 10.38
C LEU A 316 19.93 9.16 9.87
N SER A 317 20.96 8.86 10.65
CA SER A 317 21.93 7.82 10.26
C SER A 317 21.28 6.43 10.20
N ALA A 318 21.77 5.59 9.28
CA ALA A 318 21.43 4.17 9.16
C ALA A 318 21.60 3.44 10.51
N GLY A 319 20.49 3.18 11.19
CA GLY A 319 20.46 2.74 12.59
C GLY A 319 19.16 3.07 13.33
N PHE A 320 18.28 3.88 12.73
CA PHE A 320 16.87 3.95 13.13
C PHE A 320 16.22 2.60 12.83
N ASN A 321 16.19 1.71 13.83
CA ASN A 321 15.41 0.48 13.74
C ASN A 321 13.94 0.88 13.54
N SER A 322 13.33 0.40 12.46
CA SER A 322 11.89 0.52 12.18
C SER A 322 11.00 -0.18 13.24
N GLN A 323 11.59 -0.71 14.31
CA GLN A 323 10.92 -1.36 15.45
C GLN A 323 11.10 -0.63 16.80
N ASP A 324 11.84 0.47 16.88
CA ASP A 324 12.04 1.20 18.16
C ASP A 324 10.95 2.28 18.41
N GLY A 325 9.74 2.05 17.89
CA GLY A 325 8.54 2.78 18.31
C GLY A 325 7.65 1.86 19.13
N ASP A 326 7.45 2.21 20.41
CA ASP A 326 6.51 1.57 21.35
C ASP A 326 5.13 1.24 20.73
#